data_AF-A0A7I8N011-F1
#
_entry.id   AF-A0A7I8N011-F1
#
_cell.length_a   1.000
_cell.length_b   1.000
_cell.length_c   1.000
_cell.angle_alpha   90.00
_cell.angle_beta   90.00
_cell.angle_gamma   90.00
#
_symmetry.space_group_name_H-M   'P 1'
#
loop_
_entity.id
_entity.type
_entity.pdbx_description
1 polymer ?
#
loop_
_entity_poly.entity_id
_entity_poly.type
_entity_poly.pdbx_seq_one_letter_code
_entity_poly.pdbx_strand_id
1 'polypeptide(L)' 'MRWRQFFTPIKAFNVGEAREYIAGRNPEDVTILDVRQPKEYRKGHLPGAKLIPLPELGDRFHEVDPNKPAIVY' A
#
# COMPACT_ATOMS: atom_id res chain seq x y z
N MET A 1 -17.11 8.70 14.84
CA MET A 1 -16.76 7.92 13.63
C MET A 1 -16.57 8.87 12.44
N ARG A 2 -15.48 8.72 11.66
CA ARG A 2 -15.13 9.62 10.55
C ARG A 2 -15.66 9.11 9.19
N TRP A 3 -16.98 8.97 9.05
CA TRP A 3 -17.60 8.36 7.85
C TRP A 3 -17.30 9.09 6.52
N ARG A 4 -16.96 10.39 6.58
CA ARG A 4 -16.57 11.18 5.40
C ARG A 4 -15.25 10.71 4.75
N GLN A 5 -14.40 9.98 5.48
CA GLN A 5 -13.13 9.47 4.94
C GLN A 5 -13.33 8.33 3.93
N PHE A 6 -14.43 7.58 4.00
CA PHE A 6 -14.73 6.51 3.04
C PHE A 6 -15.03 7.02 1.61
N PHE A 7 -15.40 8.29 1.47
CA PHE A 7 -15.73 8.92 0.19
C PHE A 7 -14.67 9.94 -0.25
N THR A 8 -13.52 9.97 0.42
CA THR A 8 -12.41 10.82 -0.04
C THR A 8 -11.87 10.22 -1.34
N PRO A 9 -11.80 10.98 -2.44
CA PRO A 9 -11.25 10.45 -3.69
C PRO A 9 -9.80 10.03 -3.45
N ILE A 10 -9.54 8.73 -3.55
CA ILE A 10 -8.18 8.21 -3.61
C ILE A 10 -7.73 8.24 -5.06
N LYS A 11 -6.48 8.64 -5.30
CA LYS A 11 -5.90 8.53 -6.63
C LYS A 11 -5.67 7.05 -6.93
N ALA A 12 -6.52 6.49 -7.78
CA ALA A 12 -6.28 5.17 -8.35
C ALA A 12 -5.16 5.25 -9.39
N PHE A 13 -4.30 4.25 -9.40
CA PHE A 13 -3.23 4.10 -10.38
C PHE A 13 -3.51 2.86 -11.22
N ASN A 14 -3.23 2.93 -12.51
CA ASN A 14 -2.98 1.74 -13.30
C ASN A 14 -1.53 1.24 -13.07
N VAL A 15 -1.21 0.05 -13.60
CA VAL A 15 0.10 -0.59 -13.39
C VAL A 15 1.26 0.26 -13.92
N GLY A 16 1.09 0.92 -15.06
CA GLY A 16 2.11 1.78 -15.66
C GLY A 16 2.39 3.01 -14.79
N GLU A 17 1.33 3.70 -14.37
CA GLU A 17 1.45 4.87 -13.50
C GLU A 17 2.05 4.51 -12.15
N ALA A 18 1.69 3.35 -11.57
CA ALA A 18 2.27 2.87 -10.32
C ALA A 18 3.77 2.59 -10.46
N ARG A 19 4.18 1.94 -11.57
CA ARG A 19 5.58 1.67 -11.86
C ARG A 19 6.39 2.96 -11.98
N GLU A 20 5.92 3.93 -12.75
CA GLU A 20 6.59 5.23 -12.90
C GLU A 20 6.67 5.98 -11.57
N TYR A 21 5.59 5.96 -10.79
CA TYR A 21 5.54 6.60 -9.48
C TYR A 21 6.57 6.03 -8.51
N ILE A 22 6.73 4.70 -8.49
CA ILE A 22 7.71 4.01 -7.64
C ILE A 22 9.13 4.25 -8.14
N ALA A 23 9.37 4.16 -9.45
CA ALA A 23 10.70 4.29 -10.04
C ALA A 23 11.31 5.70 -9.87
N GLY A 24 10.48 6.73 -9.78
CA GLY A 24 10.93 8.12 -9.60
C GLY A 24 11.22 8.55 -8.16
N ARG A 25 11.24 7.63 -7.18
CA ARG A 25 11.36 7.94 -5.74
C ARG A 25 12.40 7.07 -5.04
N ASN A 26 12.91 7.54 -3.90
CA ASN A 26 13.66 6.67 -3.01
C ASN A 26 12.71 5.68 -2.33
N PRO A 27 13.14 4.42 -2.10
CA PRO A 27 12.33 3.43 -1.39
C PRO A 27 11.87 3.87 0.00
N GLU A 28 12.64 4.74 0.67
CA GLU A 28 12.32 5.26 1.99
C GLU A 28 11.20 6.32 2.00
N ASP A 29 10.88 6.90 0.83
CA ASP A 29 9.91 8.01 0.72
C ASP A 29 8.48 7.52 0.49
N VAL A 30 8.28 6.23 0.21
CA VAL A 30 6.96 5.65 -0.10
C VAL A 30 6.80 4.28 0.55
N THR A 31 5.63 4.03 1.13
CA THR A 31 5.28 2.68 1.59
C THR A 31 4.61 1.92 0.46
N ILE A 32 5.16 0.76 0.09
CA ILE A 32 4.49 -0.21 -0.78
C ILE A 32 3.80 -1.22 0.15
N LEU A 33 2.47 -1.20 0.19
CA LEU A 33 1.66 -2.06 1.06
C LEU A 33 0.93 -3.11 0.22
N ASP A 34 1.25 -4.38 0.46
CA ASP A 34 0.57 -5.52 -0.13
C ASP A 34 -0.48 -6.03 0.86
N VAL A 35 -1.76 -5.96 0.49
CA VAL A 35 -2.89 -6.40 1.33
C VAL A 35 -3.48 -7.75 0.89
N ARG A 36 -2.80 -8.45 -0.02
CA ARG A 36 -3.22 -9.76 -0.54
C ARG A 36 -2.97 -10.87 0.48
N GLN A 37 -3.32 -12.10 0.10
CA GLN A 37 -3.09 -13.26 0.96
C GLN A 37 -1.60 -13.63 1.03
N PRO A 38 -1.10 -14.15 2.18
CA PRO A 38 0.31 -14.54 2.33
C PRO A 38 0.81 -15.56 1.30
N LYS A 39 -0.09 -16.38 0.73
CA LYS A 39 0.25 -17.34 -0.33
C LYS A 39 0.55 -16.66 -1.67
N GLU A 40 -0.10 -15.54 -1.96
CA GLU A 40 0.08 -14.77 -3.20
C GLU A 40 1.36 -13.94 -3.12
N TYR A 41 1.57 -13.27 -1.98
CA TYR A 41 2.81 -12.57 -1.68
C TYR A 41 4.03 -13.47 -1.86
N ARG A 42 4.00 -14.69 -1.30
CA ARG A 42 5.09 -15.67 -1.41
C ARG A 42 5.34 -16.16 -2.84
N LYS A 43 4.32 -16.17 -3.71
CA LYS A 43 4.49 -16.50 -5.13
C LYS A 43 5.15 -15.37 -5.92
N GLY A 44 5.03 -14.15 -5.44
CA GLY A 44 5.64 -12.96 -6.03
C GLY A 44 4.97 -11.69 -5.54
N HIS A 45 5.77 -10.66 -5.28
CA HIS A 45 5.35 -9.35 -4.80
C HIS A 45 6.35 -8.28 -5.27
N LEU A 46 5.96 -7.01 -5.16
CA LEU A 46 6.84 -5.89 -5.47
C LEU A 46 8.02 -5.84 -4.46
N PRO A 47 9.26 -5.65 -4.92
CA PRO A 47 10.41 -5.48 -4.02
C PRO A 47 10.16 -4.36 -3.00
N GLY A 48 10.49 -4.61 -1.73
CA GLY A 48 10.27 -3.66 -0.64
C GLY A 48 8.82 -3.57 -0.15
N ALA A 49 7.88 -4.35 -0.72
CA ALA A 49 6.50 -4.36 -0.25
C ALA A 49 6.37 -4.95 1.15
N LYS A 50 5.69 -4.22 2.04
CA LYS A 50 5.27 -4.71 3.35
C LYS A 50 3.94 -5.45 3.23
N LEU A 51 3.89 -6.69 3.72
CA LEU A 51 2.66 -7.48 3.74
C LEU A 51 1.85 -7.20 5.00
N ILE A 52 0.62 -6.71 4.83
CA ILE A 52 -0.41 -6.64 5.87
C ILE A 52 -1.73 -7.12 5.24
N PRO A 53 -2.10 -8.41 5.40
CA PRO A 53 -3.31 -8.95 4.78
C PRO A 53 -4.53 -8.12 5.16
N LEU A 54 -5.43 -7.88 4.20
CA LEU A 54 -6.62 -7.05 4.41
C LEU A 54 -7.43 -7.38 5.69
N PRO A 55 -7.63 -8.66 6.08
CA PRO A 55 -8.32 -9.00 7.33
C PRO A 55 -7.60 -8.54 8.60
N GLU A 56 -6.27 -8.39 8.56
CA GLU A 56 -5.43 -7.99 9.69
C GLU A 56 -5.16 -6.47 9.70
N LEU A 57 -5.48 -5.78 8.60
CA LEU A 57 -5.11 -4.38 8.38
C LEU A 57 -5.67 -3.44 9.45
N GLY A 58 -6.88 -3.72 9.97
CA GLY A 58 -7.48 -2.91 11.03
C GLY A 58 -6.64 -2.87 12.30
N ASP A 59 -6.10 -4.03 12.72
CA ASP A 59 -5.30 -4.15 13.94
C ASP A 59 -3.86 -3.70 13.71
N ARG A 60 -3.35 -3.88 12.50
CA ARG A 60 -1.95 -3.65 12.12
C ARG A 60 -1.72 -2.31 11.42
N PHE A 61 -2.72 -1.44 11.31
CA PHE A 61 -2.60 -0.16 10.61
C PHE A 61 -1.50 0.74 11.19
N HIS A 62 -1.23 0.63 12.50
CA HIS A 62 -0.18 1.36 13.19
C HIS A 62 1.24 1.04 12.69
N GLU A 63 1.41 -0.02 11.91
CA GLU A 63 2.67 -0.40 11.28
C GLU A 63 3.00 0.40 10.01
N VAL A 64 2.07 1.22 9.51
CA VAL A 64 2.23 2.08 8.34
C VAL A 64 2.52 3.51 8.79
N ASP A 65 3.59 4.11 8.27
CA ASP A 65 3.94 5.49 8.59
C ASP A 65 2.90 6.46 8.01
N PRO A 66 2.14 7.21 8.83
CA PRO A 66 1.12 8.12 8.34
C PRO A 66 1.69 9.37 7.64
N ASN A 67 3.00 9.61 7.73
CA ASN A 67 3.66 10.77 7.12
C ASN A 67 4.19 10.46 5.71
N LYS A 68 4.14 9.20 5.28
CA LYS A 68 4.57 8.76 3.94
C LYS A 68 3.37 8.40 3.09
N PRO A 69 3.38 8.70 1.78
CA PRO A 69 2.39 8.15 0.87
C PRO A 69 2.47 6.62 0.88
N ALA A 70 1.30 5.97 0.86
CA ALA A 70 1.19 4.52 0.73
C ALA A 70 0.57 4.16 -0.63
N ILE A 71 1.24 3.28 -1.39
CA ILE A 71 0.65 2.59 -2.53
C ILE A 71 0.16 1.24 -2.02
N VAL A 72 -1.13 0.98 -2.20
CA VAL A 72 -1.79 -0.24 -1.73
C VAL A 72 -2.21 -1.09 -2.93
N TYR A 73 -1.95 -2.39 -2.89
CA TYR A 73 -2.35 -3.34 -3.92
C TYR A 73 -2.66 -4.74 -3.36
#